data_AF-A0A554RSC9-F1
#
_entry.id   AF-A0A554RSC9-F1
#
_cell.length_a   1.000
_cell.length_b   1.000
_cell.length_c   1.000
_cell.angle_alpha   90.00
_cell.angle_beta   90.00
_cell.angle_gamma   90.00
#
_symmetry.space_group_name_H-M   'P 1'
#
loop_
_entity.id
_entity.type
_entity.pdbx_description
1 polymer ?
#
loop_
_entity_poly.entity_id
_entity_poly.type
_entity_poly.pdbx_seq_one_letter_code
_entity_poly.pdbx_strand_id
1 'polypeptide(L)'
;MNSTSTSANYWTQGLSSQQVETGNRIDRLMTLEIRPLSGGLPPGIVVPMYEVCRAHHEGPLSMAAAAALKEKVVPGSTVFIATGAGVSPKLPWGETDGPVGAAALAAALVKGLRAKVVFVTEEAHIAPIKAAVDLMNAKLAVWAEEKPGRDVQPITIESFPIGMNRGQTRSRALIETHRPSAVVFVERDGPNVEGQFHGVRGDCRDPLAVGYVYLLAYHAAEAGIVTIGIGDGGNEVGFGAVRESIRGVLPLRGRSLAGHESGVVTVVATDVTVSAAVSNWGACAVGTALAVLVGDEELLHDADTEHELIAVTVAAGARDGATSKQAMIVDGIAFDGHLAFVNLLSAVARMSIRTAATA
;
A
#
# COMPACT_ATOMS: atom_id res chain seq x y z
N MET A 1 5.21 -15.39 -25.88
CA MET A 1 6.29 -14.37 -25.84
C MET A 1 6.98 -14.54 -24.51
N ASN A 2 8.28 -14.81 -24.52
CA ASN A 2 9.06 -15.07 -23.31
C ASN A 2 8.99 -13.85 -22.39
N SER A 3 8.26 -13.95 -21.28
CA SER A 3 8.34 -12.99 -20.19
C SER A 3 9.72 -13.15 -19.57
N THR A 4 10.66 -12.31 -19.99
CA THR A 4 11.88 -12.06 -19.23
C THR A 4 11.46 -11.62 -17.85
N SER A 5 11.66 -12.47 -16.85
CA SER A 5 11.40 -12.16 -15.46
C SER A 5 12.31 -11.00 -15.06
N THR A 6 11.78 -9.78 -14.99
CA THR A 6 12.48 -8.66 -14.40
C THR A 6 12.54 -8.87 -12.88
N SER A 7 13.56 -9.63 -12.50
CA SER A 7 14.38 -9.46 -11.31
C SER A 7 13.67 -9.20 -9.98
N ALA A 8 12.93 -10.18 -9.47
CA ALA A 8 12.47 -10.16 -8.07
C ALA A 8 13.64 -9.97 -7.07
N ASN A 9 14.86 -10.34 -7.46
CA ASN A 9 16.08 -10.30 -6.64
C ASN A 9 16.82 -8.95 -6.70
N TYR A 10 16.46 -8.03 -7.59
CA TYR A 10 17.30 -6.84 -7.85
C TYR A 10 17.33 -5.88 -6.65
N TRP A 11 16.19 -5.66 -6.00
CA TRP A 11 16.06 -4.64 -4.96
C TRP A 11 16.67 -5.01 -3.62
N THR A 12 16.90 -6.30 -3.37
CA THR A 12 17.45 -6.81 -2.11
C THR A 12 18.96 -7.02 -2.16
N GLN A 13 19.56 -7.15 -3.35
CA GLN A 13 20.99 -7.40 -3.55
C GLN A 13 21.91 -6.27 -3.07
N GLY A 14 21.44 -5.02 -3.09
CA GLY A 14 22.21 -3.85 -2.64
C GLY A 14 22.20 -3.62 -1.13
N LEU A 15 21.45 -4.41 -0.36
CA LEU A 15 21.27 -4.21 1.07
C LEU A 15 22.43 -4.80 1.87
N SER A 16 22.90 -4.08 2.88
CA SER A 16 23.85 -4.62 3.86
C SER A 16 23.17 -5.67 4.75
N SER A 17 23.95 -6.56 5.38
CA SER A 17 23.40 -7.55 6.32
C SER A 17 22.63 -6.89 7.48
N GLN A 18 23.04 -5.70 7.93
CA GLN A 18 22.34 -4.93 8.96
C GLN A 18 20.99 -4.37 8.45
N GLN A 19 20.94 -3.92 7.20
CA GLN A 19 19.70 -3.45 6.57
C GLN A 19 18.73 -4.62 6.35
N VAL A 20 19.22 -5.78 5.91
CA VAL A 20 18.41 -7.00 5.80
C VAL A 20 17.83 -7.39 7.16
N GLU A 21 18.65 -7.41 8.21
CA GLU A 21 18.19 -7.74 9.55
C GLU A 21 17.18 -6.71 10.10
N THR A 22 17.39 -5.43 9.84
CA THR A 22 16.41 -4.39 10.18
C THR A 22 15.08 -4.60 9.45
N GLY A 23 15.14 -4.90 8.15
CA GLY A 23 13.96 -5.22 7.35
C GLY A 23 13.20 -6.42 7.90
N ASN A 24 13.91 -7.48 8.32
CA ASN A 24 13.26 -8.65 8.95
C ASN A 24 12.49 -8.28 10.21
N ARG A 25 13.00 -7.34 11.02
CA ARG A 25 12.33 -6.87 12.25
C ARG A 25 11.11 -6.02 11.93
N ILE A 26 11.22 -5.13 10.94
CA ILE A 26 10.10 -4.31 10.45
C ILE A 26 8.99 -5.22 9.90
N ASP A 27 9.35 -6.15 9.01
CA ASP A 27 8.40 -7.08 8.41
C ASP A 27 7.72 -7.98 9.46
N ARG A 28 8.45 -8.41 10.49
CA ARG A 28 7.88 -9.19 11.59
C ARG A 28 6.78 -8.42 12.33
N LEU A 29 6.91 -7.09 12.45
CA LEU A 29 5.87 -6.26 13.06
C LEU A 29 4.65 -6.13 12.15
N MET A 30 4.85 -5.88 10.85
CA MET A 30 3.71 -5.69 9.92
C MET A 30 2.96 -7.00 9.61
N THR A 31 3.49 -8.14 10.02
CA THR A 31 2.89 -9.48 9.82
C THR A 31 2.31 -10.08 11.10
N LEU A 32 2.26 -9.29 12.18
CA LEU A 32 1.61 -9.70 13.41
C LEU A 32 0.09 -9.80 13.19
N GLU A 33 -0.46 -11.00 13.27
CA GLU A 33 -1.89 -11.22 13.06
C GLU A 33 -2.69 -10.91 14.33
N ILE A 34 -3.29 -9.71 14.39
CA ILE A 34 -4.18 -9.26 15.47
C ILE A 34 -5.66 -9.29 15.03
N ARG A 35 -5.93 -9.72 13.79
CA ARG A 35 -7.28 -9.75 13.22
C ARG A 35 -8.23 -10.57 14.10
N PRO A 36 -9.51 -10.18 14.19
CA PRO A 36 -10.51 -10.98 14.89
C PRO A 36 -10.60 -12.41 14.35
N LEU A 37 -10.59 -13.41 15.26
CA LEU A 37 -10.73 -14.83 14.88
C LEU A 37 -12.13 -15.18 14.31
N SER A 38 -13.07 -14.25 14.41
CA SER A 38 -14.42 -14.32 13.84
C SER A 38 -14.83 -12.91 13.42
N GLY A 39 -15.81 -12.76 12.53
CA GLY A 39 -16.19 -11.44 11.98
C GLY A 39 -15.77 -11.25 10.51
N GLY A 40 -15.00 -12.21 9.99
CA GLY A 40 -15.08 -12.70 8.62
C GLY A 40 -13.96 -12.29 7.67
N LEU A 41 -12.95 -11.54 8.11
CA LEU A 41 -11.62 -11.67 7.48
C LEU A 41 -11.07 -13.05 7.86
N PRO A 42 -10.47 -13.81 6.93
CA PRO A 42 -9.95 -15.14 7.23
C PRO A 42 -8.70 -15.04 8.14
N PRO A 43 -8.69 -15.67 9.33
CA PRO A 43 -7.51 -15.73 10.17
C PRO A 43 -6.53 -16.81 9.69
N GLY A 44 -5.26 -16.69 10.07
CA GLY A 44 -4.19 -17.65 9.81
C GLY A 44 -3.55 -17.52 8.44
N ILE A 45 -3.86 -16.48 7.65
CA ILE A 45 -3.34 -16.31 6.29
C ILE A 45 -2.14 -15.37 6.20
N VAL A 46 -1.99 -14.46 7.18
CA VAL A 46 -1.02 -13.36 7.12
C VAL A 46 0.41 -13.85 6.98
N VAL A 47 0.87 -14.70 7.91
CA VAL A 47 2.25 -15.22 7.89
C VAL A 47 2.49 -16.12 6.67
N PRO A 48 1.60 -17.09 6.32
CA PRO A 48 1.77 -17.86 5.08
C PRO A 48 1.88 -17.02 3.81
N MET A 49 1.07 -15.96 3.67
CA MET A 49 1.15 -15.06 2.53
C MET A 49 2.46 -14.26 2.52
N TYR A 50 2.86 -13.74 3.68
CA TYR A 50 4.15 -13.07 3.83
C TYR A 50 5.31 -13.95 3.39
N GLU A 51 5.37 -15.21 3.84
CA GLU A 51 6.46 -16.12 3.48
C GLU A 51 6.51 -16.41 1.98
N VAL A 52 5.35 -16.51 1.32
CA VAL A 52 5.28 -16.63 -0.14
C VAL A 52 5.89 -15.41 -0.84
N CYS A 53 5.48 -14.21 -0.44
CA CYS A 53 6.01 -12.97 -1.02
C CYS A 53 7.50 -12.79 -0.70
N ARG A 54 7.91 -13.08 0.53
CA ARG A 54 9.31 -13.00 0.98
C ARG A 54 10.21 -13.92 0.19
N ALA A 55 9.78 -15.17 -0.02
CA ALA A 55 10.51 -16.13 -0.83
C ALA A 55 10.63 -15.67 -2.29
N HIS A 56 9.57 -15.06 -2.84
CA HIS A 56 9.59 -14.51 -4.19
C HIS A 56 10.61 -13.36 -4.34
N HIS A 57 10.71 -12.46 -3.36
CA HIS A 57 11.63 -11.31 -3.39
C HIS A 57 13.02 -11.59 -2.79
N GLU A 58 13.25 -12.80 -2.27
CA GLU A 58 14.49 -13.22 -1.62
C GLU A 58 14.98 -12.26 -0.50
N GLY A 59 14.05 -11.65 0.24
CA GLY A 59 14.42 -10.69 1.28
C GLY A 59 13.23 -9.97 1.91
N PRO A 60 13.50 -9.07 2.87
CA PRO A 60 12.44 -8.32 3.54
C PRO A 60 11.70 -7.40 2.56
N LEU A 61 10.38 -7.52 2.56
CA LEU A 61 9.48 -6.88 1.61
C LEU A 61 9.47 -5.36 1.75
N SER A 62 9.48 -4.86 2.99
CA SER A 62 9.55 -3.43 3.28
C SER A 62 10.81 -2.80 2.70
N MET A 63 11.97 -3.46 2.84
CA MET A 63 13.24 -3.00 2.30
C MET A 63 13.31 -3.11 0.78
N ALA A 64 12.77 -4.18 0.18
CA ALA A 64 12.71 -4.31 -1.27
C ALA A 64 11.93 -3.14 -1.89
N ALA A 65 10.76 -2.82 -1.35
CA ALA A 65 9.95 -1.68 -1.80
C ALA A 65 10.65 -0.34 -1.55
N ALA A 66 11.22 -0.14 -0.36
CA ALA A 66 11.94 1.10 -0.03
C ALA A 66 13.19 1.31 -0.89
N ALA A 67 13.94 0.25 -1.20
CA ALA A 67 15.09 0.29 -2.08
C ALA A 67 14.68 0.65 -3.52
N ALA A 68 13.58 0.06 -4.01
CA ALA A 68 13.02 0.39 -5.31
C ALA A 68 12.63 1.87 -5.43
N LEU A 69 11.94 2.40 -4.41
CA LEU A 69 11.59 3.81 -4.34
C LEU A 69 12.84 4.71 -4.27
N LYS A 70 13.80 4.38 -3.39
CA LYS A 70 15.04 5.16 -3.23
C LYS A 70 15.87 5.21 -4.51
N GLU A 71 15.90 4.12 -5.29
CA GLU A 71 16.65 4.08 -6.54
C GLU A 71 15.96 4.89 -7.66
N LYS A 72 14.64 4.76 -7.81
CA LYS A 72 13.93 5.31 -8.98
C LYS A 72 13.39 6.73 -8.77
N VAL A 73 13.12 7.12 -7.53
CA VAL A 73 12.55 8.44 -7.22
C VAL A 73 13.67 9.42 -6.91
N VAL A 74 13.90 10.34 -7.84
CA VAL A 74 14.82 11.47 -7.65
C VAL A 74 14.05 12.74 -7.26
N PRO A 75 14.70 13.75 -6.64
CA PRO A 75 14.04 14.98 -6.24
C PRO A 75 13.25 15.65 -7.38
N GLY A 76 11.99 15.98 -7.11
CA GLY A 76 11.08 16.61 -8.06
C GLY A 76 10.32 15.65 -8.98
N SER A 77 10.65 14.35 -8.98
CA SER A 77 9.90 13.33 -9.71
C SER A 77 8.53 13.07 -9.10
N THR A 78 7.57 12.69 -9.95
CA THR A 78 6.23 12.32 -9.51
C THR A 78 6.22 10.86 -9.03
N VAL A 79 5.51 10.59 -7.94
CA VAL A 79 5.12 9.25 -7.48
C VAL A 79 3.61 9.19 -7.40
N PHE A 80 3.02 8.15 -7.98
CA PHE A 80 1.60 7.87 -7.81
C PHE A 80 1.39 6.95 -6.61
N ILE A 81 0.39 7.28 -5.79
CA ILE A 81 -0.13 6.38 -4.75
C ILE A 81 -1.60 6.10 -5.06
N ALA A 82 -1.90 4.87 -5.48
CA ALA A 82 -3.25 4.42 -5.79
C ALA A 82 -3.84 3.66 -4.59
N THR A 83 -4.95 4.15 -4.04
CA THR A 83 -5.57 3.57 -2.83
C THR A 83 -7.09 3.80 -2.81
N GLY A 84 -7.74 3.20 -1.81
CA GLY A 84 -9.17 3.13 -1.65
C GLY A 84 -9.69 1.81 -2.21
N ALA A 85 -10.49 1.11 -1.42
CA ALA A 85 -11.18 -0.10 -1.81
C ALA A 85 -12.52 -0.19 -1.05
N GLY A 86 -13.45 -0.96 -1.60
CA GLY A 86 -14.78 -1.17 -1.04
C GLY A 86 -15.90 -0.71 -1.96
N VAL A 87 -17.06 -1.35 -1.81
CA VAL A 87 -18.27 -1.09 -2.61
C VAL A 87 -19.52 -0.97 -1.73
N SER A 88 -20.51 -0.23 -2.23
CA SER A 88 -21.85 -0.14 -1.64
C SER A 88 -22.54 -1.53 -1.57
N PRO A 89 -23.36 -1.82 -0.54
CA PRO A 89 -23.77 -0.95 0.57
C PRO A 89 -22.87 -1.01 1.80
N LYS A 90 -21.91 -1.95 1.85
CA LYS A 90 -21.05 -2.15 3.03
C LYS A 90 -20.07 -0.98 3.21
N LEU A 91 -19.36 -0.63 2.14
CA LEU A 91 -18.26 0.34 2.10
C LEU A 91 -18.52 1.41 1.01
N PRO A 92 -19.62 2.18 1.09
CA PRO A 92 -20.04 3.09 0.02
C PRO A 92 -19.06 4.22 -0.29
N TRP A 93 -18.21 4.62 0.67
CA TRP A 93 -17.13 5.60 0.47
C TRP A 93 -15.73 4.98 0.55
N GLY A 94 -15.66 3.65 0.51
CA GLY A 94 -14.43 2.88 0.72
C GLY A 94 -14.13 2.58 2.19
N GLU A 95 -13.02 1.88 2.40
CA GLU A 95 -12.58 1.43 3.72
C GLU A 95 -11.47 2.27 4.33
N THR A 96 -11.22 2.04 5.62
CA THR A 96 -10.17 2.68 6.40
C THR A 96 -8.78 2.08 6.15
N ASP A 97 -8.70 0.85 5.65
CA ASP A 97 -7.43 0.26 5.21
C ASP A 97 -7.05 0.75 3.81
N GLY A 98 -5.77 1.10 3.63
CA GLY A 98 -5.25 1.79 2.46
C GLY A 98 -4.97 3.29 2.68
N PRO A 99 -6.00 4.15 2.82
CA PRO A 99 -5.81 5.61 2.84
C PRO A 99 -4.86 6.13 3.92
N VAL A 100 -4.90 5.56 5.13
CA VAL A 100 -4.11 6.04 6.29
C VAL A 100 -2.62 5.79 6.06
N GLY A 101 -2.24 4.55 5.77
CA GLY A 101 -0.84 4.19 5.52
C GLY A 101 -0.32 4.76 4.21
N ALA A 102 -1.17 4.90 3.20
CA ALA A 102 -0.83 5.61 1.96
C ALA A 102 -0.44 7.08 2.25
N ALA A 103 -1.18 7.78 3.11
CA ALA A 103 -0.85 9.15 3.52
C ALA A 103 0.45 9.23 4.34
N ALA A 104 0.69 8.27 5.24
CA ALA A 104 1.95 8.17 5.98
C ALA A 104 3.15 7.94 5.04
N LEU A 105 3.03 7.02 4.07
CA LEU A 105 4.05 6.76 3.07
C LEU A 105 4.31 8.00 2.19
N ALA A 106 3.26 8.73 1.80
CA ALA A 106 3.39 9.97 1.03
C ALA A 106 4.28 10.99 1.76
N ALA A 107 4.10 11.14 3.07
CA ALA A 107 4.93 12.04 3.88
C ALA A 107 6.41 11.64 3.85
N ALA A 108 6.71 10.34 4.00
CA ALA A 108 8.07 9.82 3.92
C ALA A 108 8.72 10.07 2.53
N LEU A 109 7.96 9.90 1.45
CA LEU A 109 8.41 10.16 0.08
C LEU A 109 8.69 11.65 -0.17
N VAL A 110 7.80 12.53 0.30
CA VAL A 110 7.97 13.99 0.19
C VAL A 110 9.18 14.45 0.98
N LYS A 111 9.30 14.06 2.25
CA LYS A 111 10.40 14.49 3.11
C LYS A 111 11.74 13.87 2.70
N GLY A 112 11.77 12.57 2.43
CA GLY A 112 12.99 11.79 2.22
C GLY A 112 13.52 11.88 0.79
N LEU A 113 12.65 11.74 -0.21
CA LEU A 113 13.03 11.69 -1.62
C LEU A 113 12.69 12.97 -2.38
N ARG A 114 12.05 13.96 -1.72
CA ARG A 114 11.59 15.22 -2.35
C ARG A 114 10.68 14.95 -3.55
N ALA A 115 9.87 13.90 -3.45
CA ALA A 115 8.94 13.50 -4.49
C ALA A 115 7.72 14.45 -4.55
N LYS A 116 7.14 14.59 -5.75
CA LYS A 116 5.77 15.10 -5.92
C LYS A 116 4.82 13.93 -5.84
N VAL A 117 3.93 13.90 -4.84
CA VAL A 117 3.02 12.76 -4.69
C VAL A 117 1.63 13.11 -5.23
N VAL A 118 1.10 12.22 -6.06
CA VAL A 118 -0.27 12.31 -6.59
C VAL A 118 -1.02 11.06 -6.18
N PHE A 119 -2.09 11.22 -5.41
CA PHE A 119 -3.01 10.14 -5.10
C PHE A 119 -3.91 9.88 -6.29
N VAL A 120 -4.16 8.61 -6.61
CA VAL A 120 -5.10 8.23 -7.68
C VAL A 120 -6.16 7.31 -7.11
N THR A 121 -7.42 7.71 -7.23
CA THR A 121 -8.53 6.96 -6.66
C THR A 121 -9.82 7.21 -7.43
N GLU A 122 -10.80 6.33 -7.27
CA GLU A 122 -12.12 6.53 -7.86
C GLU A 122 -12.98 7.50 -7.07
N GLU A 123 -13.93 8.15 -7.76
CA GLU A 123 -14.76 9.23 -7.20
C GLU A 123 -15.41 8.86 -5.85
N ALA A 124 -15.87 7.61 -5.72
CA ALA A 124 -16.54 7.12 -4.52
C ALA A 124 -15.63 7.18 -3.27
N HIS A 125 -14.32 7.02 -3.43
CA HIS A 125 -13.35 6.96 -2.33
C HIS A 125 -12.63 8.30 -2.09
N ILE A 126 -12.90 9.33 -2.90
CA ILE A 126 -12.21 10.62 -2.79
C ILE A 126 -12.40 11.27 -1.43
N ALA A 127 -13.60 11.23 -0.84
CA ALA A 127 -13.88 11.96 0.41
C ALA A 127 -12.92 11.55 1.56
N PRO A 128 -12.79 10.26 1.93
CA PRO A 128 -11.85 9.85 2.96
C PRO A 128 -10.38 10.03 2.59
N ILE A 129 -10.00 9.84 1.33
CA ILE A 129 -8.62 10.04 0.86
C ILE A 129 -8.26 11.51 0.92
N LYS A 130 -9.17 12.40 0.51
CA LYS A 130 -8.98 13.85 0.58
C LYS A 130 -8.79 14.31 2.02
N ALA A 131 -9.57 13.78 2.97
CA ALA A 131 -9.42 14.11 4.38
C ALA A 131 -8.02 13.76 4.92
N ALA A 132 -7.49 12.58 4.56
CA ALA A 132 -6.13 12.17 4.92
C ALA A 132 -5.06 13.04 4.25
N VAL A 133 -5.21 13.33 2.96
CA VAL A 133 -4.28 14.18 2.18
C VAL A 133 -4.27 15.62 2.70
N ASP A 134 -5.43 16.20 3.02
CA ASP A 134 -5.53 17.56 3.57
C ASP A 134 -4.81 17.66 4.92
N LEU A 135 -5.02 16.69 5.82
CA LEU A 135 -4.31 16.61 7.10
C LEU A 135 -2.79 16.53 6.89
N MET A 136 -2.35 15.67 5.98
CA MET A 136 -0.92 15.48 5.74
C MET A 136 -0.28 16.71 5.09
N ASN A 137 -0.97 17.37 4.17
CA ASN A 137 -0.53 18.64 3.59
C ASN A 137 -0.37 19.73 4.65
N ALA A 138 -1.31 19.84 5.60
CA ALA A 138 -1.20 20.79 6.70
C ALA A 138 0.03 20.51 7.57
N LYS A 139 0.28 19.25 7.94
CA LYS A 139 1.47 18.84 8.72
C LYS A 139 2.78 19.06 7.96
N LEU A 140 2.80 18.75 6.66
CA LEU A 140 3.97 18.96 5.81
C LEU A 140 4.30 20.45 5.63
N ALA A 141 3.28 21.31 5.53
CA ALA A 141 3.47 22.76 5.47
C ALA A 141 4.15 23.30 6.75
N VAL A 142 3.64 22.91 7.93
CA VAL A 142 4.26 23.28 9.22
C VAL A 142 5.70 22.77 9.31
N TRP A 143 5.94 21.50 8.96
CA TRP A 143 7.29 20.93 8.95
C TRP A 143 8.24 21.67 7.99
N ALA A 144 7.76 22.12 6.83
CA ALA A 144 8.57 22.84 5.84
C ALA A 144 8.96 24.24 6.31
N GLU A 145 8.06 24.95 7.02
CA GLU A 145 8.35 26.28 7.61
C GLU A 145 9.52 26.23 8.60
N GLU A 146 9.66 25.12 9.33
CA GLU A 146 10.75 24.89 10.29
C GLU A 146 12.07 24.45 9.62
N LYS A 147 12.09 24.24 8.30
CA LYS A 147 13.22 23.65 7.57
C LYS A 147 13.68 24.53 6.41
N PRO A 148 14.62 25.47 6.64
CA PRO A 148 15.16 26.32 5.59
C PRO A 148 15.64 25.54 4.36
N GLY A 149 15.16 25.91 3.17
CA GLY A 149 15.51 25.25 1.92
C GLY A 149 14.74 23.95 1.61
N ARG A 150 13.72 23.60 2.41
CA ARG A 150 12.72 22.59 2.07
C ARG A 150 11.48 23.29 1.51
N ASP A 151 11.34 23.27 0.18
CA ASP A 151 10.06 23.58 -0.47
C ASP A 151 9.27 22.28 -0.64
N VAL A 152 8.02 22.27 -0.18
CA VAL A 152 7.14 21.10 -0.26
C VAL A 152 5.94 21.45 -1.13
N GLN A 153 5.85 20.76 -2.26
CA GLN A 153 4.65 20.80 -3.10
C GLN A 153 3.53 20.02 -2.38
N PRO A 154 2.30 20.57 -2.31
CA PRO A 154 1.18 19.83 -1.77
C PRO A 154 0.96 18.52 -2.51
N ILE A 155 0.64 17.47 -1.74
CA ILE A 155 0.11 16.22 -2.27
C ILE A 155 -1.22 16.52 -2.98
N THR A 156 -1.37 16.05 -4.21
CA THR A 156 -2.58 16.25 -5.02
C THR A 156 -3.35 14.94 -5.21
N ILE A 157 -4.58 15.02 -5.73
CA ILE A 157 -5.45 13.87 -5.97
C ILE A 157 -5.99 13.95 -7.39
N GLU A 158 -5.94 12.83 -8.10
CA GLU A 158 -6.54 12.63 -9.41
C GLU A 158 -7.68 11.61 -9.32
N SER A 159 -8.86 12.00 -9.80
CA SER A 159 -10.01 11.09 -9.91
C SER A 159 -9.82 10.10 -11.06
N PHE A 160 -10.26 8.87 -10.84
CA PHE A 160 -10.21 7.76 -11.78
C PHE A 160 -11.63 7.24 -12.07
N PRO A 161 -12.00 7.06 -13.35
CA PRO A 161 -13.36 6.67 -13.71
C PRO A 161 -13.62 5.18 -13.48
N ILE A 162 -14.89 4.86 -13.23
CA ILE A 162 -15.42 3.50 -13.28
C ILE A 162 -15.48 3.01 -14.73
N GLY A 163 -15.22 1.71 -14.92
CA GLY A 163 -15.37 1.00 -16.18
C GLY A 163 -14.10 0.93 -17.03
N MET A 164 -13.87 -0.24 -17.63
CA MET A 164 -12.66 -0.59 -18.38
C MET A 164 -12.23 0.46 -19.40
N ASN A 165 -13.09 0.82 -20.36
CA ASN A 165 -12.69 1.71 -21.47
C ASN A 165 -12.28 3.10 -20.98
N ARG A 166 -13.02 3.66 -20.01
CA ARG A 166 -12.69 4.96 -19.42
C ARG A 166 -11.41 4.85 -18.59
N GLY A 167 -11.24 3.76 -17.86
CA GLY A 167 -10.04 3.47 -17.07
C GLY A 167 -8.78 3.34 -17.94
N GLN A 168 -8.86 2.66 -19.09
CA GLN A 168 -7.76 2.54 -20.05
C GLN A 168 -7.30 3.92 -20.54
N THR A 169 -8.24 4.74 -21.03
CA THR A 169 -7.94 6.11 -21.48
C THR A 169 -7.37 6.96 -20.36
N ARG A 170 -7.96 6.90 -19.15
CA ARG A 170 -7.51 7.70 -18.02
C ARG A 170 -6.12 7.29 -17.51
N SER A 171 -5.88 5.99 -17.35
CA SER A 171 -4.60 5.46 -16.91
C SER A 171 -3.47 5.90 -17.85
N ARG A 172 -3.66 5.74 -19.17
CA ARG A 172 -2.69 6.19 -20.18
C ARG A 172 -2.45 7.68 -20.11
N ALA A 173 -3.50 8.49 -20.05
CA ALA A 173 -3.39 9.94 -19.96
C ALA A 173 -2.64 10.39 -18.68
N LEU A 174 -2.88 9.75 -17.53
CA LEU A 174 -2.20 10.06 -16.28
C LEU A 174 -0.70 9.76 -16.36
N ILE A 175 -0.33 8.58 -16.89
CA ILE A 175 1.06 8.20 -17.12
C ILE A 175 1.76 9.17 -18.07
N GLU A 176 1.13 9.54 -19.19
CA GLU A 176 1.69 10.46 -20.18
C GLU A 176 1.86 11.90 -19.66
N THR A 177 0.89 12.37 -18.87
CA THR A 177 0.86 13.74 -18.32
C THR A 177 1.86 13.91 -17.18
N HIS A 178 1.85 13.00 -16.20
CA HIS A 178 2.63 13.15 -14.98
C HIS A 178 4.00 12.49 -15.05
N ARG A 179 4.18 11.51 -15.95
CA ARG A 179 5.38 10.70 -16.12
C ARG A 179 5.96 10.25 -14.77
N PRO A 180 5.19 9.50 -13.96
CA PRO A 180 5.64 9.12 -12.63
C PRO A 180 6.87 8.23 -12.72
N SER A 181 7.75 8.36 -11.74
CA SER A 181 8.93 7.51 -11.56
C SER A 181 8.60 6.20 -10.86
N ALA A 182 7.50 6.16 -10.09
CA ALA A 182 6.97 4.99 -9.41
C ALA A 182 5.45 5.06 -9.26
N VAL A 183 4.79 3.90 -9.20
CA VAL A 183 3.38 3.76 -8.83
C VAL A 183 3.26 2.76 -7.67
N VAL A 184 2.69 3.19 -6.56
CA VAL A 184 2.45 2.37 -5.37
C VAL A 184 0.95 2.14 -5.22
N PHE A 185 0.52 0.89 -5.16
CA PHE A 185 -0.84 0.48 -4.85
C PHE A 185 -0.91 0.08 -3.38
N VAL A 186 -1.84 0.65 -2.62
CA VAL A 186 -2.04 0.34 -1.21
C VAL A 186 -3.52 0.03 -1.01
N GLU A 187 -3.84 -1.22 -0.68
CA GLU A 187 -5.21 -1.71 -0.55
C GLU A 187 -6.07 -1.34 -1.77
N ARG A 188 -5.70 -1.89 -2.92
CA ARG A 188 -6.41 -1.64 -4.17
C ARG A 188 -6.77 -2.93 -4.85
N ASP A 189 -8.07 -3.17 -5.03
CA ASP A 189 -8.56 -4.34 -5.75
C ASP A 189 -7.95 -4.50 -7.14
N GLY A 190 -7.61 -5.73 -7.51
CA GLY A 190 -7.37 -6.14 -8.88
C GLY A 190 -8.30 -7.28 -9.30
N PRO A 191 -8.59 -7.42 -10.60
CA PRO A 191 -9.46 -8.48 -11.08
C PRO A 191 -8.77 -9.85 -11.02
N ASN A 192 -9.58 -10.90 -10.94
CA ASN A 192 -9.17 -12.27 -11.16
C ASN A 192 -9.05 -12.60 -12.68
N VAL A 193 -8.85 -13.87 -13.05
CA VAL A 193 -8.66 -14.27 -14.47
C VAL A 193 -9.89 -13.95 -15.33
N GLU A 194 -11.09 -14.10 -14.79
CA GLU A 194 -12.35 -13.81 -15.47
C GLU A 194 -12.66 -12.29 -15.53
N GLY A 195 -11.77 -11.43 -15.04
CA GLY A 195 -11.97 -9.97 -15.04
C GLY A 195 -12.88 -9.48 -13.91
N GLN A 196 -13.13 -10.31 -12.90
CA GLN A 196 -14.06 -10.05 -11.80
C GLN A 196 -13.31 -9.65 -10.53
N PHE A 197 -13.90 -8.76 -9.73
CA PHE A 197 -13.31 -8.30 -8.47
C PHE A 197 -13.95 -9.01 -7.29
N HIS A 198 -13.15 -9.28 -6.25
CA HIS A 198 -13.61 -9.98 -5.05
C HIS A 198 -13.09 -9.30 -3.80
N GLY A 199 -13.88 -9.36 -2.72
CA GLY A 199 -13.29 -9.28 -1.39
C GLY A 199 -12.60 -10.60 -1.04
N VAL A 200 -11.67 -10.57 -0.08
CA VAL A 200 -10.95 -11.75 0.42
C VAL A 200 -11.88 -12.88 0.92
N ARG A 201 -13.12 -12.55 1.27
CA ARG A 201 -14.17 -13.49 1.71
C ARG A 201 -14.81 -14.28 0.57
N GLY A 202 -14.47 -13.96 -0.68
CA GLY A 202 -15.04 -14.57 -1.87
C GLY A 202 -16.29 -13.87 -2.41
N ASP A 203 -16.79 -12.82 -1.76
CA ASP A 203 -17.90 -12.03 -2.29
C ASP A 203 -17.44 -11.24 -3.52
N CYS A 204 -18.18 -11.41 -4.62
CA CYS A 204 -17.92 -10.70 -5.87
C CYS A 204 -18.42 -9.27 -5.76
N ARG A 205 -17.61 -8.32 -6.21
CA ARG A 205 -17.97 -6.91 -6.33
C ARG A 205 -18.57 -6.67 -7.70
N ASP A 206 -19.56 -5.79 -7.79
CA ASP A 206 -20.11 -5.36 -9.09
C ASP A 206 -19.02 -4.62 -9.88
N PRO A 207 -18.65 -5.07 -11.09
CA PRO A 207 -17.66 -4.36 -11.91
C PRO A 207 -18.05 -2.91 -12.24
N LEU A 208 -19.34 -2.56 -12.16
CA LEU A 208 -19.83 -1.18 -12.32
C LEU A 208 -19.72 -0.33 -11.06
N ALA A 209 -19.26 -0.89 -9.95
CA ALA A 209 -19.04 -0.20 -8.68
C ALA A 209 -17.57 -0.09 -8.30
N VAL A 210 -16.65 -0.59 -9.15
CA VAL A 210 -15.20 -0.60 -8.89
C VAL A 210 -14.47 0.17 -10.00
N GLY A 211 -13.63 1.10 -9.60
CA GLY A 211 -12.70 1.82 -10.46
C GLY A 211 -11.62 0.89 -10.98
N TYR A 212 -11.35 0.93 -12.28
CA TYR A 212 -10.34 0.07 -12.91
C TYR A 212 -8.92 0.63 -12.71
N VAL A 213 -8.63 1.09 -11.50
CA VAL A 213 -7.38 1.78 -11.11
C VAL A 213 -6.17 0.84 -11.30
N TYR A 214 -6.37 -0.47 -11.20
CA TYR A 214 -5.34 -1.49 -11.48
C TYR A 214 -4.71 -1.36 -12.88
N LEU A 215 -5.40 -0.72 -13.85
CA LEU A 215 -4.86 -0.45 -15.18
C LEU A 215 -3.64 0.47 -15.15
N LEU A 216 -3.42 1.23 -14.07
CA LEU A 216 -2.17 1.95 -13.85
C LEU A 216 -0.99 1.00 -13.77
N ALA A 217 -1.13 -0.21 -13.22
CA ALA A 217 -0.03 -1.16 -13.11
C ALA A 217 0.45 -1.60 -14.50
N TYR A 218 -0.48 -1.88 -15.40
CA TYR A 218 -0.14 -2.29 -16.77
C TYR A 218 0.49 -1.16 -17.58
N HIS A 219 -0.07 0.06 -17.56
CA HIS A 219 0.53 1.17 -18.30
C HIS A 219 1.82 1.69 -17.67
N ALA A 220 1.99 1.58 -16.35
CA ALA A 220 3.27 1.84 -15.69
C ALA A 220 4.34 0.84 -16.15
N ALA A 221 4.02 -0.46 -16.16
CA ALA A 221 4.92 -1.50 -16.64
C ALA A 221 5.28 -1.34 -18.13
N GLU A 222 4.30 -1.03 -19.00
CA GLU A 222 4.53 -0.69 -20.41
C GLU A 222 5.51 0.49 -20.58
N ALA A 223 5.46 1.46 -19.67
CA ALA A 223 6.32 2.64 -19.67
C ALA A 223 7.66 2.44 -18.92
N GLY A 224 7.94 1.24 -18.38
CA GLY A 224 9.15 0.97 -17.60
C GLY A 224 9.20 1.67 -16.24
N ILE A 225 8.04 2.03 -15.69
CA ILE A 225 7.88 2.69 -14.39
C ILE A 225 7.78 1.61 -13.32
N VAL A 226 8.52 1.77 -12.21
CA VAL A 226 8.49 0.78 -11.13
C VAL A 226 7.13 0.76 -10.44
N THR A 227 6.63 -0.43 -10.18
CA THR A 227 5.34 -0.68 -9.55
C THR A 227 5.49 -1.45 -8.25
N ILE A 228 4.75 -1.03 -7.23
CA ILE A 228 4.75 -1.67 -5.91
C ILE A 228 3.30 -1.92 -5.50
N GLY A 229 2.97 -3.15 -5.11
CA GLY A 229 1.66 -3.52 -4.59
C GLY A 229 1.76 -3.85 -3.11
N ILE A 230 0.89 -3.25 -2.29
CA ILE A 230 0.79 -3.49 -0.85
C ILE A 230 -0.65 -3.95 -0.58
N GLY A 231 -0.79 -5.13 0.01
CA GLY A 231 -2.08 -5.77 0.25
C GLY A 231 -2.01 -6.80 1.36
N ASP A 232 -3.18 -7.30 1.77
CA ASP A 232 -3.32 -8.12 2.97
C ASP A 232 -4.22 -9.37 2.78
N GLY A 233 -4.85 -9.51 1.60
CA GLY A 233 -5.84 -10.55 1.28
C GLY A 233 -5.54 -11.36 0.01
N GLY A 234 -4.70 -10.84 -0.88
CA GLY A 234 -4.32 -11.47 -2.14
C GLY A 234 -5.20 -11.09 -3.34
N ASN A 235 -6.32 -10.41 -3.10
CA ASN A 235 -7.17 -9.80 -4.14
C ASN A 235 -6.66 -8.41 -4.55
N GLU A 236 -5.64 -7.87 -3.89
CA GLU A 236 -5.09 -6.55 -4.16
C GLU A 236 -4.02 -6.57 -5.26
N VAL A 237 -3.92 -5.47 -6.02
CA VAL A 237 -2.89 -5.25 -7.04
C VAL A 237 -1.50 -5.54 -6.47
N GLY A 238 -0.75 -6.38 -7.18
CA GLY A 238 0.60 -6.85 -6.83
C GLY A 238 0.66 -8.36 -6.68
N PHE A 239 -0.33 -8.95 -6.01
CA PHE A 239 -0.36 -10.39 -5.72
C PHE A 239 -0.45 -11.29 -6.97
N GLY A 240 -0.69 -10.71 -8.16
CA GLY A 240 -0.58 -11.42 -9.43
C GLY A 240 0.81 -12.02 -9.68
N ALA A 241 1.88 -11.42 -9.12
CA ALA A 241 3.26 -11.91 -9.26
C ALA A 241 3.48 -13.28 -8.57
N VAL A 242 2.71 -13.57 -7.52
CA VAL A 242 2.82 -14.77 -6.67
C VAL A 242 1.50 -15.56 -6.60
N ARG A 243 0.62 -15.33 -7.57
CA ARG A 243 -0.79 -15.75 -7.55
C ARG A 243 -1.01 -17.20 -7.17
N GLU A 244 -0.35 -18.13 -7.85
CA GLU A 244 -0.60 -19.57 -7.64
C GLU A 244 -0.11 -20.04 -6.27
N SER A 245 1.01 -19.48 -5.77
CA SER A 245 1.52 -19.76 -4.43
C SER A 245 0.57 -19.20 -3.36
N ILE A 246 0.04 -18.00 -3.55
CA ILE A 246 -0.94 -17.38 -2.64
C ILE A 246 -2.23 -18.19 -2.59
N ARG A 247 -2.74 -18.64 -3.75
CA ARG A 247 -3.88 -19.58 -3.78
C ARG A 247 -3.59 -20.88 -3.04
N GLY A 248 -2.34 -21.32 -2.95
CA GLY A 248 -1.96 -22.51 -2.19
C GLY A 248 -2.11 -22.35 -0.68
N VAL A 249 -1.99 -21.12 -0.15
CA VAL A 249 -2.03 -20.84 1.29
C VAL A 249 -3.37 -20.27 1.76
N LEU A 250 -4.21 -19.77 0.85
CA LEU A 250 -5.55 -19.28 1.19
C LEU A 250 -6.53 -20.43 1.49
N PRO A 251 -7.44 -20.26 2.47
CA PRO A 251 -8.53 -21.20 2.71
C PRO A 251 -9.34 -21.49 1.46
N LEU A 252 -9.65 -22.77 1.21
CA LEU A 252 -10.35 -23.23 0.00
C LEU A 252 -9.73 -22.70 -1.31
N ARG A 253 -8.42 -22.42 -1.29
CA ARG A 253 -7.67 -21.82 -2.39
C ARG A 253 -8.17 -20.45 -2.86
N GLY A 254 -8.72 -19.66 -1.94
CA GLY A 254 -9.29 -18.35 -2.25
C GLY A 254 -10.55 -18.48 -3.11
N ARG A 255 -11.46 -19.38 -2.73
CA ARG A 255 -12.69 -19.68 -3.49
C ARG A 255 -13.55 -18.44 -3.68
N SER A 256 -14.02 -18.23 -4.91
CA SER A 256 -15.11 -17.29 -5.21
C SER A 256 -16.47 -17.85 -4.78
N LEU A 257 -17.29 -17.02 -4.14
CA LEU A 257 -18.69 -17.35 -3.81
C LEU A 257 -19.64 -17.15 -5.00
N ALA A 258 -19.19 -16.46 -6.06
CA ALA A 258 -19.94 -16.25 -7.29
C ALA A 258 -19.68 -17.33 -8.36
N GLY A 259 -18.87 -18.36 -8.05
CA GLY A 259 -18.61 -19.48 -8.97
C GLY A 259 -17.50 -19.26 -9.99
N HIS A 260 -16.69 -18.20 -9.85
CA HIS A 260 -15.52 -17.98 -10.71
C HIS A 260 -14.38 -18.95 -10.34
N GLU A 261 -13.97 -19.79 -11.29
CA GLU A 261 -13.03 -20.90 -11.06
C GLU A 261 -11.64 -20.43 -10.63
N SER A 262 -11.21 -19.26 -11.12
CA SER A 262 -9.90 -18.74 -10.77
C SER A 262 -9.81 -18.28 -9.31
N GLY A 263 -10.94 -18.05 -8.63
CA GLY A 263 -10.99 -17.59 -7.24
C GLY A 263 -10.81 -16.07 -7.09
N VAL A 264 -10.39 -15.63 -5.91
CA VAL A 264 -10.29 -14.21 -5.51
C VAL A 264 -8.94 -13.57 -5.83
N VAL A 265 -7.89 -14.38 -5.97
CA VAL A 265 -6.52 -13.85 -6.09
C VAL A 265 -6.37 -13.16 -7.44
N THR A 266 -5.93 -11.91 -7.39
CA THR A 266 -5.79 -11.03 -8.55
C THR A 266 -4.81 -11.60 -9.57
N VAL A 267 -4.93 -11.18 -10.83
CA VAL A 267 -3.93 -11.42 -11.89
C VAL A 267 -2.97 -10.24 -12.08
N VAL A 268 -3.17 -9.14 -11.38
CA VAL A 268 -2.37 -7.93 -11.57
C VAL A 268 -1.09 -8.03 -10.75
N ALA A 269 0.04 -8.15 -11.45
CA ALA A 269 1.38 -8.19 -10.87
C ALA A 269 2.00 -6.79 -10.77
N THR A 270 2.93 -6.62 -9.83
CA THR A 270 3.81 -5.46 -9.68
C THR A 270 5.26 -5.92 -9.51
N ASP A 271 6.23 -5.02 -9.69
CA ASP A 271 7.66 -5.34 -9.55
C ASP A 271 8.03 -5.73 -8.10
N VAL A 272 7.39 -5.11 -7.11
CA VAL A 272 7.49 -5.49 -5.70
C VAL A 272 6.10 -5.73 -5.12
N THR A 273 5.93 -6.82 -4.38
CA THR A 273 4.69 -7.16 -3.66
C THR A 273 4.98 -7.23 -2.17
N VAL A 274 4.31 -6.39 -1.39
CA VAL A 274 4.41 -6.32 0.07
C VAL A 274 3.14 -6.89 0.68
N SER A 275 3.23 -8.07 1.30
CA SER A 275 2.15 -8.65 2.08
C SER A 275 2.28 -8.22 3.54
N ALA A 276 1.19 -7.72 4.11
CA ALA A 276 1.10 -7.31 5.52
C ALA A 276 -0.21 -7.84 6.16
N ALA A 277 -0.35 -7.67 7.47
CA ALA A 277 -1.57 -8.00 8.22
C ALA A 277 -2.70 -6.98 8.00
N VAL A 278 -2.31 -5.75 7.64
CA VAL A 278 -3.13 -4.58 7.33
C VAL A 278 -2.33 -3.79 6.30
N SER A 279 -2.91 -3.37 5.19
CA SER A 279 -2.17 -2.69 4.12
C SER A 279 -1.60 -1.34 4.56
N ASN A 280 -2.28 -0.63 5.47
CA ASN A 280 -1.76 0.55 6.14
C ASN A 280 -0.43 0.25 6.85
N TRP A 281 -0.33 -0.90 7.54
CA TRP A 281 0.91 -1.31 8.21
C TRP A 281 2.02 -1.61 7.22
N GLY A 282 1.69 -2.23 6.09
CA GLY A 282 2.63 -2.44 4.98
C GLY A 282 3.19 -1.11 4.45
N ALA A 283 2.33 -0.12 4.21
CA ALA A 283 2.76 1.21 3.74
C ALA A 283 3.62 1.95 4.78
N CYS A 284 3.22 1.92 6.06
CA CYS A 284 4.02 2.47 7.16
C CYS A 284 5.39 1.77 7.28
N ALA A 285 5.44 0.45 7.11
CA ALA A 285 6.66 -0.34 7.12
C ALA A 285 7.60 0.03 5.96
N VAL A 286 7.07 0.23 4.75
CA VAL A 286 7.84 0.74 3.61
C VAL A 286 8.39 2.14 3.88
N GLY A 287 7.57 3.06 4.41
CA GLY A 287 8.01 4.40 4.79
C GLY A 287 9.12 4.38 5.85
N THR A 288 9.01 3.46 6.82
CA THR A 288 10.02 3.24 7.86
C THR A 288 11.31 2.64 7.30
N ALA A 289 11.21 1.64 6.42
CA ALA A 289 12.37 1.10 5.74
C ALA A 289 13.08 2.17 4.90
N LEU A 290 12.33 3.05 4.24
CA LEU A 290 12.88 4.20 3.53
C LEU A 290 13.63 5.15 4.49
N ALA A 291 13.07 5.44 5.67
CA ALA A 291 13.74 6.22 6.71
C ALA A 291 15.10 5.62 7.10
N VAL A 292 15.15 4.29 7.28
CA VAL A 292 16.40 3.56 7.57
C VAL A 292 17.39 3.65 6.41
N LEU A 293 16.94 3.48 5.16
CA LEU A 293 17.81 3.52 3.99
C LEU A 293 18.35 4.93 3.68
N VAL A 294 17.60 5.97 4.03
CA VAL A 294 18.03 7.38 3.94
C VAL A 294 18.89 7.76 5.15
N GLY A 295 18.68 7.13 6.30
CA GLY A 295 19.38 7.43 7.55
C GLY A 295 18.81 8.65 8.27
N ASP A 296 17.50 8.89 8.16
CA ASP A 296 16.84 10.10 8.68
C ASP A 296 15.61 9.75 9.54
N GLU A 297 15.71 9.99 10.85
CA GLU A 297 14.62 9.74 11.81
C GLU A 297 13.42 10.68 11.60
N GLU A 298 13.56 11.82 10.92
CA GLU A 298 12.45 12.76 10.67
C GLU A 298 11.42 12.24 9.65
N LEU A 299 11.77 11.16 8.96
CA LEU A 299 10.90 10.47 8.01
C LEU A 299 9.95 9.49 8.69
N LEU A 300 10.17 9.19 9.97
CA LEU A 300 9.36 8.24 10.72
C LEU A 300 7.96 8.80 10.98
N HIS A 301 6.96 7.95 10.77
CA HIS A 301 5.57 8.21 11.12
C HIS A 301 5.35 8.06 12.63
N ASP A 302 4.41 8.81 13.18
CA ASP A 302 4.15 8.88 14.62
C ASP A 302 2.71 8.52 14.98
N ALA A 303 2.50 8.10 16.22
CA ALA A 303 1.23 7.58 16.70
C ALA A 303 0.12 8.65 16.78
N ASP A 304 0.47 9.92 17.00
CA ASP A 304 -0.52 11.00 17.07
C ASP A 304 -1.05 11.30 15.67
N THR A 305 -0.16 11.38 14.68
CA THR A 305 -0.54 11.52 13.27
C THR A 305 -1.32 10.29 12.77
N GLU A 306 -0.97 9.07 13.18
CA GLU A 306 -1.75 7.85 12.88
C GLU A 306 -3.19 7.96 13.43
N HIS A 307 -3.34 8.36 14.69
CA HIS A 307 -4.65 8.56 15.31
C HIS A 307 -5.49 9.59 14.54
N GLU A 308 -4.91 10.74 14.22
CA GLU A 308 -5.59 11.80 13.48
C GLU A 308 -5.98 11.35 12.07
N LEU A 309 -5.11 10.62 11.37
CA LEU A 309 -5.42 10.08 10.04
C LEU A 309 -6.62 9.13 10.09
N ILE A 310 -6.64 8.17 11.02
CA ILE A 310 -7.79 7.27 11.20
C ILE A 310 -9.05 8.10 11.50
N ALA A 311 -8.95 9.09 12.39
CA ALA A 311 -10.09 9.92 12.78
C ALA A 311 -10.68 10.72 11.61
N VAL A 312 -9.85 11.40 10.81
CA VAL A 312 -10.36 12.21 9.68
C VAL A 312 -10.90 11.33 8.56
N THR A 313 -10.29 10.18 8.30
CA THR A 313 -10.76 9.21 7.30
C THR A 313 -12.12 8.62 7.70
N VAL A 314 -12.29 8.22 8.97
CA VAL A 314 -13.58 7.75 9.50
C VAL A 314 -14.62 8.86 9.49
N ALA A 315 -14.27 10.07 9.91
CA ALA A 315 -15.19 11.22 9.91
C ALA A 315 -15.69 11.57 8.49
N ALA A 316 -14.85 11.34 7.48
CA ALA A 316 -15.18 11.52 6.07
C ALA A 316 -16.00 10.38 5.44
N GLY A 317 -16.37 9.35 6.22
CA GLY A 317 -17.31 8.32 5.81
C GLY A 317 -16.70 6.94 5.53
N ALA A 318 -15.37 6.80 5.63
CA ALA A 318 -14.74 5.48 5.51
C ALA A 318 -15.23 4.54 6.62
N ARG A 319 -15.32 3.27 6.28
CA ARG A 319 -15.79 2.22 7.18
C ARG A 319 -14.74 1.14 7.34
N ASP A 320 -14.75 0.46 8.47
CA ASP A 320 -13.88 -0.67 8.72
C ASP A 320 -14.18 -1.83 7.75
N GLY A 321 -13.16 -2.38 7.07
CA GLY A 321 -13.30 -3.47 6.10
C GLY A 321 -13.79 -4.78 6.72
N ALA A 322 -13.50 -5.01 8.01
CA ALA A 322 -13.93 -6.21 8.71
C ALA A 322 -15.40 -6.18 9.16
N THR A 323 -15.85 -5.05 9.72
CA THR A 323 -17.16 -4.91 10.38
C THR A 323 -18.17 -4.06 9.59
N SER A 324 -17.72 -3.36 8.55
CA SER A 324 -18.50 -2.38 7.76
C SER A 324 -19.10 -1.24 8.61
N LYS A 325 -18.53 -0.98 9.80
CA LYS A 325 -18.96 0.11 10.68
C LYS A 325 -18.08 1.33 10.47
N GLN A 326 -18.67 2.51 10.53
CA GLN A 326 -17.94 3.77 10.59
C GLN A 326 -17.50 3.98 12.04
N ALA A 327 -16.31 3.52 12.38
CA ALA A 327 -15.75 3.56 13.72
C ALA A 327 -14.23 3.67 13.65
N MET A 328 -13.58 4.07 14.75
CA MET A 328 -12.12 4.14 14.91
C MET A 328 -11.48 2.74 14.96
N ILE A 329 -11.64 1.99 13.87
CA ILE A 329 -11.28 0.59 13.70
C ILE A 329 -10.74 0.44 12.28
N VAL A 330 -9.67 -0.33 12.10
CA VAL A 330 -9.17 -0.75 10.79
C VAL A 330 -8.93 -2.26 10.81
N ASP A 331 -9.52 -2.97 9.86
CA ASP A 331 -9.58 -4.45 9.77
C ASP A 331 -9.97 -5.16 11.06
N GLY A 332 -10.92 -4.56 11.79
CA GLY A 332 -11.43 -5.09 13.05
C GLY A 332 -10.50 -4.86 14.25
N ILE A 333 -9.38 -4.17 14.06
CA ILE A 333 -8.45 -3.76 15.12
C ILE A 333 -8.81 -2.34 15.56
N ALA A 334 -8.96 -2.12 16.87
CA ALA A 334 -9.22 -0.78 17.40
C ALA A 334 -7.98 0.12 17.22
N PHE A 335 -8.21 1.44 17.08
CA PHE A 335 -7.17 2.41 16.73
C PHE A 335 -5.89 2.28 17.58
N ASP A 336 -6.01 1.98 18.88
CA ASP A 336 -4.90 1.84 19.82
C ASP A 336 -3.89 0.75 19.43
N GLY A 337 -4.35 -0.33 18.77
CA GLY A 337 -3.48 -1.34 18.17
C GLY A 337 -2.58 -0.79 17.07
N HIS A 338 -3.10 0.12 16.23
CA HIS A 338 -2.33 0.74 15.15
C HIS A 338 -1.29 1.73 15.70
N LEU A 339 -1.65 2.50 16.73
CA LEU A 339 -0.73 3.39 17.44
C LEU A 339 0.43 2.61 18.08
N ALA A 340 0.13 1.47 18.70
CA ALA A 340 1.15 0.60 19.29
C ALA A 340 2.10 0.05 18.21
N PHE A 341 1.56 -0.37 17.06
CA PHE A 341 2.35 -0.81 15.91
C PHE A 341 3.30 0.30 15.42
N VAL A 342 2.81 1.53 15.19
CA VAL A 342 3.64 2.66 14.72
C VAL A 342 4.77 2.98 15.71
N ASN A 343 4.49 2.92 17.02
CA ASN A 343 5.51 3.15 18.04
C ASN A 343 6.62 2.08 18.03
N LEU A 344 6.26 0.79 17.92
CA LEU A 344 7.24 -0.29 17.83
C LEU A 344 8.08 -0.19 16.55
N LEU A 345 7.43 0.14 15.44
CA LEU A 345 8.07 0.32 14.13
C LEU A 345 9.11 1.45 14.18
N SER A 346 8.74 2.60 14.75
CA SER A 346 9.65 3.72 15.00
C SER A 346 10.82 3.35 15.92
N ALA A 347 10.58 2.57 16.97
CA ALA A 347 11.65 2.13 17.88
C ALA A 347 12.69 1.25 17.17
N VAL A 348 12.26 0.33 16.31
CA VAL A 348 13.16 -0.51 15.50
C VAL A 348 14.03 0.36 14.60
N ALA A 349 13.42 1.30 13.87
CA ALA A 349 14.14 2.14 12.92
C ALA A 349 15.15 3.08 13.57
N ARG A 350 14.78 3.74 14.68
CA ARG A 350 15.70 4.61 15.44
C ARG A 350 16.94 3.84 15.91
N MET A 351 16.76 2.62 16.40
CA MET A 351 17.88 1.78 16.81
C MET A 351 18.82 1.48 15.63
N SER A 352 18.26 1.12 14.47
CA SER A 352 19.04 0.84 13.27
C SER A 352 19.77 2.08 12.73
N ILE A 353 19.10 3.23 12.65
CA ILE A 353 19.69 4.49 12.17
C ILE A 353 20.84 4.93 13.08
N ARG A 354 20.65 4.90 14.40
CA ARG A 354 21.69 5.29 15.37
C ARG A 354 22.89 4.35 15.34
N THR A 355 22.64 3.04 15.24
CA THR A 355 23.72 2.05 15.18
C THR A 355 24.59 2.27 13.94
N ALA A 356 23.96 2.53 12.78
CA ALA A 356 24.68 2.82 11.55
C ALA A 356 25.47 4.13 11.60
N ALA A 357 24.98 5.16 12.30
CA ALA A 357 25.70 6.43 12.47
C ALA A 357 26.95 6.32 13.35
N THR A 358 27.04 5.27 14.18
CA THR A 358 28.18 5.03 15.08
C THR A 358 29.22 4.03 14.54
N ALA A 359 28.94 3.40 13.39
CA ALA A 359 29.80 2.41 12.74
C ALA A 359 30.71 3.06 11.69
#